data_AF-A0A934CE77-F1
#
_entry.id   AF-A0A934CE77-F1
#
_cell.length_a   1.000
_cell.length_b   1.000
_cell.length_c   1.000
_cell.angle_alpha   90.00
_cell.angle_beta   90.00
_cell.angle_gamma   90.00
#
_symmetry.space_group_name_H-M   'P 1'
#
loop_
_entity.id
_entity.type
_entity.pdbx_description
1 polymer ?
#
loop_
_entity_poly.entity_id
_entity_poly.type
_entity_poly.pdbx_seq_one_letter_code
_entity_poly.pdbx_strand_id
1 'polypeptide(L)'
;MNFPLQIFNTAATPHPWYFYAVFALIGFAFGFTLEMSGFGDSRKLAAQFYFTELTVLKVMFTAIVTAMVLLFGAVGLGILNFNQVWVNPTYLWSGIVGGLIMGVGFIIGGFCPTTSLASASTGKIDGMFFMLGGFFGAALFAETEPLFTHWYNNAGYYGRLTLDQVFNLPVGVVVLIIVLMALFMFWGAEQLERIIGKKDMSREPKLRIIGAGALFALALAVVFIGSPSLEERYQKLTFTRTETIPQLEGQPPIVNTVTYTADEMLANRLVFVSPAEAFKAKYNQAMNPVYLDVRSEADYNIYHIAGAVNVPLERIEEVIPVLLTEPPANTVFILMSNDETAAVQAWKILVASSVPNVYILEGGVNNWIAFFGAEDETLKDVRPAPHPAPDQLAYLFPAALGSRYESCDPSPIKYEELEFEAKIQLQLKRDKSGGGCG
;
A
#
# COMPACT_ATOMS: atom_id res chain seq x y z
N MET A 1 -9.74 -15.14 -1.51
CA MET A 1 -9.70 -13.71 -1.12
C MET A 1 -9.56 -13.66 0.38
N ASN A 2 -8.42 -13.19 0.92
CA ASN A 2 -8.28 -13.02 2.37
C ASN A 2 -8.81 -11.63 2.74
N PHE A 3 -9.90 -11.60 3.50
CA PHE A 3 -10.47 -10.39 4.09
C PHE A 3 -9.59 -9.95 5.27
N PRO A 4 -9.44 -8.66 5.58
CA PRO A 4 -8.48 -8.22 6.59
C PRO A 4 -8.81 -8.63 8.04
N LEU A 5 -9.99 -9.22 8.27
CA LEU A 5 -10.37 -9.82 9.55
C LEU A 5 -10.13 -11.34 9.50
N GLN A 6 -9.16 -11.82 10.28
CA GLN A 6 -8.85 -13.26 10.36
C GLN A 6 -10.06 -14.09 10.80
N ILE A 7 -10.88 -13.59 11.74
CA ILE A 7 -12.12 -14.22 12.19
C ILE A 7 -13.09 -14.46 11.03
N PHE A 8 -13.15 -13.50 10.10
CA PHE A 8 -14.02 -13.58 8.93
C PHE A 8 -13.51 -14.61 7.94
N ASN A 9 -12.18 -14.69 7.75
CA ASN A 9 -11.56 -15.73 6.92
C ASN A 9 -11.80 -17.13 7.48
N THR A 10 -11.65 -17.33 8.79
CA THR A 10 -11.86 -18.64 9.44
C THR A 10 -13.32 -19.10 9.39
N ALA A 11 -14.27 -18.16 9.45
CA ALA A 11 -15.70 -18.48 9.33
C ALA A 11 -16.13 -18.73 7.87
N ALA A 12 -15.45 -18.11 6.91
CA ALA A 12 -15.84 -18.14 5.51
C ALA A 12 -15.08 -19.17 4.66
N THR A 13 -13.94 -19.71 5.12
CA THR A 13 -13.20 -20.79 4.45
C THR A 13 -14.03 -22.05 4.20
N PRO A 14 -14.95 -22.50 5.09
CA PRO A 14 -15.80 -23.66 4.83
C PRO A 14 -16.94 -23.38 3.82
N HIS A 15 -17.32 -22.10 3.65
CA HIS A 15 -18.53 -21.70 2.95
C HIS A 15 -18.34 -20.38 2.17
N PRO A 16 -17.89 -20.46 0.90
CA PRO A 16 -17.62 -19.26 0.08
C PRO A 16 -18.83 -18.33 -0.11
N TRP A 17 -20.06 -18.84 0.02
CA TRP A 17 -21.29 -18.06 -0.10
C TRP A 17 -21.43 -16.98 0.99
N TYR A 18 -20.78 -17.16 2.15
CA TYR A 18 -20.79 -16.18 3.23
C TYR A 18 -20.18 -14.83 2.80
N PHE A 19 -19.10 -14.86 2.00
CA PHE A 19 -18.52 -13.65 1.42
C PHE A 19 -19.52 -12.90 0.55
N TYR A 20 -20.19 -13.61 -0.37
CA TYR A 20 -21.17 -13.00 -1.26
C TYR A 20 -22.38 -12.45 -0.51
N ALA A 21 -22.85 -13.17 0.53
CA ALA A 21 -23.96 -12.70 1.35
C ALA A 21 -23.63 -11.40 2.11
N VAL A 22 -22.43 -11.31 2.69
CA VAL A 22 -21.99 -10.10 3.39
C VAL A 22 -21.81 -8.93 2.43
N PHE A 23 -21.21 -9.14 1.25
CA PHE A 23 -21.09 -8.08 0.25
C PHE A 23 -22.45 -7.63 -0.30
N ALA A 24 -23.37 -8.57 -0.52
CA ALA A 24 -24.74 -8.24 -0.92
C ALA A 24 -25.47 -7.42 0.16
N LEU A 25 -25.32 -7.78 1.43
CA LEU A 25 -25.93 -7.06 2.54
C LEU A 25 -25.35 -5.65 2.71
N ILE A 26 -24.03 -5.49 2.57
CA ILE A 26 -23.37 -4.18 2.60
C ILE A 26 -23.83 -3.33 1.42
N GLY A 27 -23.86 -3.89 0.20
CA GLY A 27 -24.33 -3.19 -1.00
C GLY A 27 -25.79 -2.76 -0.88
N PHE A 28 -26.66 -3.64 -0.36
CA PHE A 28 -28.05 -3.32 -0.09
C PHE A 28 -28.19 -2.21 0.96
N ALA A 29 -27.49 -2.30 2.09
CA ALA A 29 -27.50 -1.29 3.14
C ALA A 29 -27.00 0.08 2.63
N PHE A 30 -25.96 0.07 1.79
CA PHE A 30 -25.43 1.26 1.14
C PHE A 30 -26.47 1.90 0.20
N GLY A 31 -27.05 1.12 -0.72
CA GLY A 31 -28.09 1.60 -1.64
C GLY A 31 -29.34 2.11 -0.91
N PHE A 32 -29.78 1.38 0.12
CA PHE A 32 -30.90 1.78 0.98
C PHE A 32 -30.65 3.13 1.67
N THR A 33 -29.43 3.35 2.17
CA THR A 33 -29.04 4.61 2.82
C THR A 33 -28.99 5.77 1.82
N LEU A 34 -28.50 5.54 0.59
CA LEU A 34 -28.49 6.54 -0.49
C LEU A 34 -29.91 6.98 -0.87
N GLU A 35 -30.83 6.02 -0.98
CA GLU A 35 -32.22 6.29 -1.33
C GLU A 35 -32.96 7.01 -0.20
N MET A 36 -32.77 6.59 1.06
CA MET A 36 -33.31 7.30 2.22
C MET A 36 -32.79 8.75 2.32
N SER A 37 -31.54 8.98 1.91
CA SER A 37 -30.96 10.33 1.87
C SER A 37 -31.50 11.18 0.71
N GLY A 38 -32.21 10.56 -0.24
CA GLY A 38 -32.80 11.20 -1.41
C GLY A 38 -31.79 11.56 -2.49
N PHE A 39 -30.62 10.89 -2.53
CA PHE A 39 -29.60 11.12 -3.55
C PHE A 39 -29.96 10.57 -4.93
N GLY A 40 -31.08 9.86 -5.07
CA GLY A 40 -31.67 9.55 -6.37
C GLY A 40 -32.32 10.75 -7.07
N ASP A 41 -32.49 11.92 -6.41
CA ASP A 41 -33.07 13.12 -7.03
C ASP A 41 -31.98 14.12 -7.47
N SER A 42 -31.85 14.29 -8.79
CA SER A 42 -30.91 15.24 -9.41
C SER A 42 -31.12 16.68 -8.96
N ARG A 43 -32.35 17.06 -8.57
CA ARG A 43 -32.63 18.42 -8.06
C ARG A 43 -31.96 18.67 -6.71
N LYS A 44 -31.89 17.66 -5.84
CA LYS A 44 -31.18 17.78 -4.56
C LYS A 44 -29.68 17.89 -4.76
N LEU A 45 -29.13 17.17 -5.73
CA LEU A 45 -27.72 17.24 -6.09
C LEU A 45 -27.37 18.61 -6.69
N ALA A 46 -28.20 19.11 -7.60
CA ALA A 46 -28.01 20.44 -8.20
C ALA A 46 -28.18 21.58 -7.18
N ALA A 47 -29.08 21.44 -6.20
CA ALA A 47 -29.32 22.44 -5.15
C ALA A 47 -28.08 22.78 -4.30
N GLN A 48 -27.10 21.87 -4.23
CA GLN A 48 -25.82 22.14 -3.57
C GLN A 48 -25.07 23.30 -4.22
N PHE A 49 -25.08 23.41 -5.55
CA PHE A 49 -24.41 24.48 -6.29
C PHE A 49 -25.07 25.85 -6.13
N TYR A 50 -26.35 25.86 -5.76
CA TYR A 50 -27.09 27.08 -5.46
C TYR A 50 -27.02 27.46 -3.97
N PHE A 51 -26.29 26.71 -3.14
CA PHE A 51 -26.21 26.88 -1.69
C PHE A 51 -27.56 26.89 -0.97
N THR A 52 -28.60 26.33 -1.60
CA THR A 52 -29.95 26.25 -1.02
C THR A 52 -30.11 24.99 -0.18
N GLU A 53 -29.48 23.90 -0.58
CA GLU A 53 -29.51 22.61 0.12
C GLU A 53 -28.12 21.96 0.10
N LEU A 54 -27.42 21.96 1.24
CA LEU A 54 -26.07 21.41 1.41
C LEU A 54 -26.07 20.02 2.05
N THR A 55 -27.19 19.30 1.91
CA THR A 55 -27.35 17.93 2.44
C THR A 55 -26.28 16.97 1.91
N VAL A 56 -25.94 17.07 0.63
CA VAL A 56 -24.91 16.22 0.00
C VAL A 56 -23.53 16.44 0.63
N LEU A 57 -23.12 17.70 0.80
CA LEU A 57 -21.88 18.04 1.50
C LEU A 57 -21.86 17.45 2.91
N LYS A 58 -22.94 17.66 3.68
CA LYS A 58 -23.06 17.18 5.06
C LYS A 58 -22.95 15.65 5.16
N VAL A 59 -23.69 14.91 4.33
CA VAL A 59 -23.70 13.44 4.39
C VAL A 59 -22.38 12.84 3.91
N MET A 60 -21.81 13.34 2.80
CA MET A 60 -20.54 12.81 2.26
C MET A 60 -19.38 13.04 3.22
N PHE A 61 -19.22 14.26 3.74
CA PHE A 61 -18.17 14.53 4.75
C PHE A 61 -18.42 13.75 6.05
N THR A 62 -19.67 13.59 6.48
CA THR A 62 -19.97 12.76 7.67
C THR A 62 -19.56 11.31 7.45
N ALA A 63 -19.86 10.74 6.29
CA ALA A 63 -19.47 9.37 5.94
C ALA A 63 -17.94 9.23 5.93
N ILE A 64 -17.22 10.17 5.31
CA ILE A 64 -15.74 10.18 5.26
C ILE A 64 -15.14 10.23 6.67
N VAL A 65 -15.58 11.18 7.49
CA VAL A 65 -15.02 11.39 8.83
C VAL A 65 -15.37 10.23 9.77
N THR A 66 -16.59 9.70 9.68
CA THR A 66 -17.02 8.54 10.46
C THR A 66 -16.21 7.30 10.07
N ALA A 67 -16.04 7.04 8.76
CA ALA A 67 -15.23 5.94 8.27
C ALA A 67 -13.77 6.06 8.72
N MET A 68 -13.20 7.27 8.64
CA MET A 68 -11.83 7.54 9.09
C MET A 68 -11.65 7.29 10.59
N VAL A 69 -12.54 7.81 11.44
CA VAL A 69 -12.48 7.60 12.90
C VAL A 69 -12.65 6.13 13.25
N LEU A 70 -13.59 5.41 12.63
CA LEU A 70 -13.78 3.98 12.86
C LEU A 70 -12.61 3.14 12.35
N LEU A 71 -12.06 3.46 11.18
CA LEU A 71 -10.92 2.75 10.60
C LEU A 71 -9.69 2.90 11.48
N PHE A 72 -9.29 4.13 11.82
CA PHE A 72 -8.11 4.36 12.65
C PHE A 72 -8.34 3.95 14.11
N GLY A 73 -9.58 4.00 14.61
CA GLY A 73 -9.95 3.39 15.88
C GLY A 73 -9.77 1.87 15.88
N ALA A 74 -10.20 1.19 14.82
CA ALA A 74 -10.02 -0.26 14.67
C ALA A 74 -8.54 -0.64 14.51
N VAL A 75 -7.74 0.19 13.84
CA VAL A 75 -6.28 0.03 13.73
C VAL A 75 -5.62 0.22 15.09
N GLY A 76 -5.98 1.26 15.84
CA GLY A 76 -5.45 1.52 17.18
C GLY A 76 -5.79 0.41 18.18
N LEU A 77 -6.99 -0.16 18.08
CA LEU A 77 -7.42 -1.33 18.88
C LEU A 77 -6.81 -2.66 18.41
N GLY A 78 -6.04 -2.68 17.31
CA GLY A 78 -5.43 -3.90 16.76
C GLY A 78 -6.41 -4.87 16.10
N ILE A 79 -7.67 -4.46 15.87
CA ILE A 79 -8.70 -5.27 15.20
C ILE A 79 -8.41 -5.37 13.69
N LEU A 80 -7.87 -4.29 13.12
CA LEU A 80 -7.61 -4.17 11.69
C LEU A 80 -6.13 -3.90 11.43
N ASN A 81 -5.52 -4.70 10.56
CA ASN A 81 -4.15 -4.47 10.12
C ASN A 81 -4.14 -3.51 8.93
N PHE A 82 -3.58 -2.31 9.13
CA PHE A 82 -3.50 -1.28 8.09
C PHE A 82 -2.68 -1.71 6.86
N ASN A 83 -1.79 -2.69 7.03
CA ASN A 83 -0.94 -3.22 5.96
C ASN A 83 -1.76 -3.98 4.90
N GLN A 84 -2.93 -4.46 5.28
CA GLN A 84 -3.88 -5.15 4.39
C GLN A 84 -4.86 -4.19 3.71
N VAL A 85 -4.86 -2.91 4.12
CA VAL A 85 -5.66 -1.86 3.48
C VAL A 85 -4.87 -1.27 2.33
N TRP A 86 -5.43 -1.35 1.14
CA TRP A 86 -4.85 -0.70 -0.03
C TRP A 86 -5.10 0.81 0.04
N VAL A 87 -4.03 1.60 -0.10
CA VAL A 87 -4.09 3.05 -0.26
C VAL A 87 -3.67 3.37 -1.68
N ASN A 88 -4.54 4.05 -2.42
CA ASN A 88 -4.28 4.39 -3.80
C ASN A 88 -3.07 5.34 -3.91
N PRO A 89 -2.16 5.12 -4.88
CA PRO A 89 -1.10 6.07 -5.17
C PRO A 89 -1.65 7.42 -5.62
N THR A 90 -0.90 8.48 -5.33
CA THR A 90 -1.25 9.86 -5.69
C THR A 90 -0.61 10.22 -7.02
N TYR A 91 -1.45 10.41 -8.04
CA TYR A 91 -1.09 11.04 -9.31
C TYR A 91 -1.70 12.43 -9.35
N LEU A 92 -0.95 13.45 -8.97
CA LEU A 92 -1.49 14.79 -8.74
C LEU A 92 -2.10 15.40 -10.01
N TRP A 93 -1.38 15.35 -11.13
CA TRP A 93 -1.81 15.98 -12.38
C TRP A 93 -2.90 15.19 -13.09
N SER A 94 -2.73 13.87 -13.17
CA SER A 94 -3.77 12.98 -13.70
C SER A 94 -5.06 13.07 -12.87
N GLY A 95 -4.95 13.15 -11.54
CA GLY A 95 -6.08 13.30 -10.63
C GLY A 95 -6.80 14.64 -10.77
N ILE A 96 -6.08 15.75 -10.96
CA ILE A 96 -6.69 17.07 -11.17
C ILE A 96 -7.46 17.14 -12.49
N VAL A 97 -6.86 16.65 -13.59
CA VAL A 97 -7.53 16.63 -14.90
C VAL A 97 -8.72 15.68 -14.89
N GLY A 98 -8.55 14.47 -14.34
CA GLY A 98 -9.64 13.50 -14.19
C GLY A 98 -10.78 14.04 -13.32
N GLY A 99 -10.45 14.69 -12.19
CA GLY A 99 -11.42 15.32 -11.30
C GLY A 99 -12.19 16.47 -11.98
N LEU A 100 -11.52 17.27 -12.81
CA LEU A 100 -12.17 18.33 -13.59
C LEU A 100 -13.16 17.75 -14.61
N ILE A 101 -12.75 16.73 -15.38
CA ILE A 101 -13.61 16.06 -16.36
C ILE A 101 -14.82 15.43 -15.67
N MET A 102 -14.59 14.73 -14.55
CA MET A 102 -15.66 14.15 -13.74
C MET A 102 -16.60 15.23 -13.20
N GLY A 103 -16.07 16.37 -12.74
CA GLY A 103 -16.86 17.51 -12.28
C GLY A 103 -17.74 18.11 -13.38
N VAL A 104 -17.24 18.26 -14.60
CA VAL A 104 -18.03 18.69 -15.76
C VAL A 104 -19.16 17.69 -16.05
N GLY A 105 -18.85 16.38 -16.02
CA GLY A 105 -19.85 15.32 -16.15
C GLY A 105 -20.93 15.40 -15.08
N PHE A 106 -20.54 15.62 -13.83
CA PHE A 106 -21.47 15.79 -12.70
C PHE A 106 -22.41 16.99 -12.89
N ILE A 107 -21.91 18.13 -13.37
CA ILE A 107 -22.73 19.33 -13.63
C ILE A 107 -23.74 19.08 -14.75
N ILE A 108 -23.31 18.42 -15.84
CA ILE A 108 -24.16 18.14 -17.00
C ILE A 108 -25.23 17.09 -16.65
N GLY A 109 -24.82 16.02 -15.96
CA GLY A 109 -25.69 14.88 -15.67
C GLY A 109 -26.51 15.00 -14.40
N GLY A 110 -26.12 15.87 -13.47
CA GLY A 110 -26.78 16.03 -12.18
C GLY A 110 -26.67 14.81 -11.26
N PHE A 111 -25.76 13.87 -11.56
CA PHE A 111 -25.53 12.64 -10.78
C PHE A 111 -24.04 12.34 -10.61
N CYS A 112 -23.66 11.90 -9.41
CA CYS A 112 -22.39 11.19 -9.18
C CYS A 112 -22.53 9.73 -9.67
N PRO A 113 -21.43 9.03 -9.99
CA PRO A 113 -21.46 7.65 -10.51
C PRO A 113 -22.26 6.66 -9.65
N THR A 114 -22.20 6.79 -8.32
CA THR A 114 -22.96 5.91 -7.40
C THR A 114 -24.42 6.32 -7.27
N THR A 115 -24.71 7.62 -7.32
CA THR A 115 -26.08 8.14 -7.24
C THR A 115 -26.88 7.89 -8.52
N SER A 116 -26.23 7.79 -9.68
CA SER A 116 -26.89 7.38 -10.92
C SER A 116 -27.30 5.90 -10.89
N LEU A 117 -26.52 5.03 -10.25
CA LEU A 117 -26.92 3.64 -9.96
C LEU A 117 -28.17 3.60 -9.07
N ALA A 118 -28.18 4.37 -7.98
CA ALA A 118 -29.36 4.46 -7.12
C ALA A 118 -30.58 5.00 -7.90
N SER A 119 -30.41 6.10 -8.64
CA SER A 119 -31.46 6.71 -9.47
C SER A 119 -32.02 5.76 -10.53
N ALA A 120 -31.15 5.06 -11.27
CA ALA A 120 -31.54 4.05 -12.25
C ALA A 120 -32.31 2.89 -11.62
N SER A 121 -31.93 2.45 -10.40
CA SER A 121 -32.65 1.39 -9.68
C SER A 121 -34.07 1.79 -9.27
N THR A 122 -34.33 3.09 -9.11
CA THR A 122 -35.69 3.63 -8.86
C THR A 122 -36.52 3.83 -10.14
N GLY A 123 -35.97 3.48 -11.30
CA GLY A 123 -36.67 3.59 -12.59
C GLY A 123 -36.53 4.95 -13.28
N LYS A 124 -35.65 5.83 -12.80
CA LYS A 124 -35.46 7.15 -13.40
C LYS A 124 -34.59 7.09 -14.65
N ILE A 125 -35.12 7.62 -15.74
CA ILE A 125 -34.52 7.56 -17.08
C ILE A 125 -33.24 8.40 -17.17
N ASP A 126 -33.20 9.56 -16.51
CA ASP A 126 -32.03 10.42 -16.44
C ASP A 126 -30.83 9.70 -15.80
N GLY A 127 -31.05 8.98 -14.70
CA GLY A 127 -30.04 8.13 -14.07
C GLY A 127 -29.54 6.99 -14.97
N MET A 128 -30.43 6.36 -15.74
CA MET A 128 -30.07 5.29 -16.68
C MET A 128 -29.19 5.79 -17.82
N PHE A 129 -29.54 6.91 -18.46
CA PHE A 129 -28.72 7.49 -19.52
C PHE A 129 -27.36 7.95 -19.01
N PHE A 130 -27.31 8.55 -17.82
CA PHE A 130 -26.05 8.93 -17.20
C PHE A 130 -25.16 7.72 -16.91
N MET A 131 -25.73 6.64 -16.39
CA MET A 131 -25.02 5.37 -16.16
C MET A 131 -24.46 4.79 -17.46
N LEU A 132 -25.27 4.69 -18.51
CA LEU A 132 -24.83 4.19 -19.81
C LEU A 132 -23.72 5.04 -20.41
N GLY A 133 -23.85 6.37 -20.32
CA GLY A 133 -22.80 7.30 -20.72
C GLY A 133 -21.51 7.13 -19.93
N GLY A 134 -21.60 6.90 -18.61
CA GLY A 134 -20.47 6.60 -17.74
C GLY A 134 -19.74 5.30 -18.13
N PHE A 135 -20.49 4.21 -18.37
CA PHE A 135 -19.89 2.95 -18.82
C PHE A 135 -19.28 3.06 -20.21
N PHE A 136 -19.94 3.77 -21.13
CA PHE A 136 -19.38 4.03 -22.45
C PHE A 136 -18.09 4.86 -22.37
N GLY A 137 -18.08 5.91 -21.53
CA GLY A 137 -16.89 6.71 -21.28
C GLY A 137 -15.75 5.89 -20.67
N ALA A 138 -16.04 5.01 -19.71
CA ALA A 138 -15.05 4.11 -19.13
C ALA A 138 -14.48 3.12 -20.15
N ALA A 139 -15.32 2.56 -21.02
CA ALA A 139 -14.88 1.67 -22.10
C ALA A 139 -14.00 2.41 -23.12
N LEU A 140 -14.40 3.62 -23.53
CA LEU A 140 -13.61 4.46 -24.43
C LEU A 140 -12.27 4.85 -23.79
N PHE A 141 -12.26 5.17 -22.51
CA PHE A 141 -11.03 5.48 -21.78
C PHE A 141 -10.11 4.25 -21.70
N ALA A 142 -10.64 3.06 -21.43
CA ALA A 142 -9.86 1.83 -21.38
C ALA A 142 -9.15 1.53 -22.73
N GLU A 143 -9.80 1.81 -23.86
CA GLU A 143 -9.21 1.64 -25.20
C GLU A 143 -8.21 2.75 -25.58
N THR A 144 -8.38 3.96 -25.03
CA THR A 144 -7.52 5.12 -25.36
C THR A 144 -6.38 5.35 -24.37
N GLU A 145 -6.42 4.74 -23.18
CA GLU A 145 -5.37 4.81 -22.16
C GLU A 145 -3.97 4.48 -22.71
N PRO A 146 -3.77 3.46 -23.57
CA PRO A 146 -2.47 3.12 -24.14
C PRO A 146 -1.77 4.28 -24.87
N LEU A 147 -2.54 5.25 -25.39
CA LEU A 147 -2.01 6.40 -26.12
C LEU A 147 -1.42 7.47 -25.19
N PHE A 148 -1.83 7.49 -23.91
CA PHE A 148 -1.43 8.50 -22.94
C PHE A 148 -0.82 7.92 -21.66
N THR A 149 -0.53 6.61 -21.63
CA THR A 149 0.01 5.86 -20.48
C THR A 149 1.22 6.56 -19.84
N HIS A 150 2.14 7.08 -20.65
CA HIS A 150 3.33 7.77 -20.14
C HIS A 150 2.97 9.04 -19.35
N TRP A 151 1.99 9.83 -19.80
CA TRP A 151 1.56 11.01 -19.06
C TRP A 151 0.68 10.61 -17.88
N TYR A 152 -0.30 9.74 -18.09
CA TYR A 152 -1.26 9.31 -17.09
C TYR A 152 -0.59 8.67 -15.85
N ASN A 153 0.43 7.83 -16.06
CA ASN A 153 1.12 7.12 -14.98
C ASN A 153 2.36 7.84 -14.43
N ASN A 154 2.89 8.88 -15.09
CA ASN A 154 4.10 9.59 -14.60
C ASN A 154 3.83 11.04 -14.16
N ALA A 155 2.69 11.64 -14.53
CA ALA A 155 2.43 13.05 -14.25
C ALA A 155 2.09 13.31 -12.78
N GLY A 156 3.09 13.80 -12.04
CA GLY A 156 2.94 14.18 -10.63
C GLY A 156 2.75 12.96 -9.71
N TYR A 157 3.52 11.91 -9.95
CA TYR A 157 3.52 10.70 -9.13
C TYR A 157 4.21 10.96 -7.78
N TYR A 158 3.48 10.73 -6.69
CA TYR A 158 3.99 10.82 -5.32
C TYR A 158 3.86 9.48 -4.55
N GLY A 159 3.53 8.39 -5.25
CA GLY A 159 3.31 7.08 -4.64
C GLY A 159 2.23 7.12 -3.55
N ARG A 160 2.36 6.27 -2.53
CA ARG A 160 1.46 6.30 -1.36
C ARG A 160 1.75 7.53 -0.50
N LEU A 161 0.98 8.59 -0.69
CA LEU A 161 1.08 9.82 0.11
C LEU A 161 -0.12 9.94 1.05
N THR A 162 0.14 10.03 2.36
CA THR A 162 -0.91 10.25 3.37
C THR A 162 -0.67 11.55 4.14
N LEU A 163 -1.74 12.12 4.72
CA LEU A 163 -1.66 13.45 5.37
C LEU A 163 -0.76 13.46 6.60
N ASP A 164 -0.66 12.34 7.33
CA ASP A 164 0.28 12.17 8.44
C ASP A 164 1.74 12.29 8.00
N GLN A 165 2.07 11.78 6.81
CA GLN A 165 3.42 11.90 6.24
C GLN A 165 3.70 13.32 5.76
N VAL A 166 2.74 13.97 5.11
CA VAL A 166 2.90 15.35 4.59
C VAL A 166 3.14 16.35 5.72
N PHE A 167 2.37 16.25 6.80
CA PHE A 167 2.48 17.18 7.93
C PHE A 167 3.45 16.70 9.02
N ASN A 168 4.01 15.50 8.88
CA ASN A 168 4.81 14.82 9.90
C ASN A 168 4.13 14.84 11.28
N LEU A 169 2.83 14.53 11.30
CA LEU A 169 2.00 14.52 12.50
C LEU A 169 1.53 13.10 12.84
N PRO A 170 1.39 12.74 14.13
CA PRO A 170 0.78 11.47 14.50
C PRO A 170 -0.62 11.32 13.91
N VAL A 171 -0.95 10.12 13.43
CA VAL A 171 -2.23 9.83 12.75
C VAL A 171 -3.44 10.27 13.58
N GLY A 172 -3.41 10.05 14.90
CA GLY A 172 -4.47 10.49 15.79
C GLY A 172 -4.71 12.01 15.75
N VAL A 173 -3.64 12.80 15.69
CA VAL A 173 -3.72 14.27 15.60
C VAL A 173 -4.33 14.69 14.26
N VAL A 174 -3.93 14.04 13.16
CA VAL A 174 -4.52 14.29 11.83
C VAL A 174 -6.02 13.99 11.82
N VAL A 175 -6.43 12.86 12.41
CA VAL A 175 -7.85 12.48 12.55
C VAL A 175 -8.62 13.57 13.30
N LEU A 176 -8.08 14.06 14.43
CA LEU A 176 -8.71 15.12 15.21
C LEU A 176 -8.84 16.43 14.42
N ILE A 177 -7.79 16.85 13.71
CA ILE A 177 -7.79 18.07 12.89
C ILE A 177 -8.88 17.98 11.82
N ILE A 178 -8.98 16.85 11.10
CA ILE A 178 -9.98 16.66 10.06
C ILE A 178 -11.40 16.64 10.65
N VAL A 179 -11.60 16.04 11.82
CA VAL A 179 -12.90 16.06 12.52
C VAL A 179 -13.29 17.48 12.90
N LEU A 180 -12.37 18.26 13.47
CA LEU A 180 -12.62 19.68 13.80
C LEU A 180 -12.94 20.51 12.56
N MET A 181 -12.20 20.31 11.47
CA MET A 181 -12.47 20.94 10.18
C MET A 181 -13.87 20.57 9.66
N ALA A 182 -14.27 19.30 9.72
CA ALA A 182 -15.58 18.86 9.29
C ALA A 182 -16.71 19.43 10.14
N LEU A 183 -16.55 19.47 11.47
CA LEU A 183 -17.52 20.11 12.38
C LEU A 183 -17.67 21.61 12.07
N PHE A 184 -16.56 22.29 11.77
CA PHE A 184 -16.57 23.68 11.32
C PHE A 184 -17.29 23.84 9.97
N MET A 185 -17.04 22.95 9.01
CA MET A 185 -17.73 22.94 7.72
C MET A 185 -19.23 22.67 7.85
N PHE A 186 -19.65 21.78 8.74
CA PHE A 186 -21.08 21.53 9.00
C PHE A 186 -21.76 22.76 9.59
N TRP A 187 -21.11 23.41 10.55
CA TRP A 187 -21.58 24.67 11.08
C TRP A 187 -21.67 25.76 9.98
N GLY A 188 -20.67 25.86 9.11
CA GLY A 188 -20.66 26.79 7.98
C GLY A 188 -21.78 26.50 6.97
N ALA A 189 -22.00 25.23 6.63
CA ALA A 189 -23.08 24.80 5.74
C ALA A 189 -24.46 25.17 6.31
N GLU A 190 -24.67 25.00 7.61
CA GLU A 190 -25.89 25.40 8.30
C GLU A 190 -26.11 26.93 8.25
N GLN A 191 -25.06 27.74 8.41
CA GLN A 191 -25.18 29.19 8.26
C GLN A 191 -25.55 29.60 6.83
N LEU A 192 -24.96 28.95 5.82
CA LEU A 192 -25.28 29.22 4.42
C LEU A 192 -26.73 28.85 4.07
N GLU A 193 -27.21 27.68 4.53
CA GLU A 193 -28.61 27.28 4.35
C GLU A 193 -29.59 28.24 5.06
N ARG A 194 -29.18 28.82 6.19
CA ARG A 194 -29.99 29.82 6.91
C ARG A 194 -30.06 31.15 6.15
N ILE A 195 -28.93 31.62 5.63
CA ILE A 195 -28.82 32.93 4.96
C ILE A 195 -29.40 32.88 3.54
N ILE A 196 -28.99 31.88 2.75
CA ILE A 196 -29.30 31.77 1.32
C ILE A 196 -30.53 30.90 1.09
N GLY A 197 -30.55 29.72 1.72
CA GLY A 197 -31.67 28.76 1.60
C GLY A 197 -32.92 29.13 2.39
N LYS A 198 -32.86 30.13 3.28
CA LYS A 198 -33.93 30.56 4.20
C LYS A 198 -34.54 29.40 4.99
N LYS A 199 -33.74 28.37 5.31
CA LYS A 199 -34.19 27.16 5.99
C LYS A 199 -34.41 27.43 7.48
N ASP A 200 -35.53 26.97 8.03
CA ASP A 200 -35.86 27.12 9.46
C ASP A 200 -35.13 26.05 10.28
N MET A 201 -34.05 26.48 10.93
CA MET A 201 -33.18 25.65 11.76
C MET A 201 -33.84 25.13 13.05
N SER A 202 -35.01 25.65 13.45
CA SER A 202 -35.72 25.21 14.67
C SER A 202 -36.35 23.82 14.51
N ARG A 203 -36.57 23.38 13.28
CA ARG A 203 -37.18 22.07 12.95
C ARG A 203 -36.17 20.93 12.89
N GLU A 204 -34.87 21.23 13.00
CA GLU A 204 -33.84 20.20 12.89
C GLU A 204 -33.67 19.41 14.20
N PRO A 205 -33.46 18.09 14.13
CA PRO A 205 -33.39 17.24 15.30
C PRO A 205 -32.17 17.58 16.17
N LYS A 206 -32.38 17.69 17.49
CA LYS A 206 -31.29 17.89 18.47
C LYS A 206 -30.24 16.78 18.45
N LEU A 207 -30.58 15.62 17.88
CA LEU A 207 -29.68 14.48 17.70
C LEU A 207 -28.39 14.83 16.94
N ARG A 208 -28.41 15.85 16.07
CA ARG A 208 -27.19 16.31 15.36
C ARG A 208 -26.08 16.79 16.30
N ILE A 209 -26.44 17.45 17.41
CA ILE A 209 -25.46 17.96 18.39
C ILE A 209 -24.86 16.79 19.18
N ILE A 210 -25.69 15.80 19.51
CA ILE A 210 -25.25 14.56 20.14
C ILE A 210 -24.30 13.81 19.20
N GLY A 211 -24.63 13.70 17.91
CA GLY A 211 -23.77 13.10 16.89
C GLY A 211 -22.43 13.81 16.74
N ALA A 212 -22.43 15.15 16.69
CA ALA A 212 -21.20 15.95 16.65
C ALA A 212 -20.33 15.73 17.90
N GLY A 213 -20.94 15.72 19.08
CA GLY A 213 -20.24 15.44 20.34
C GLY A 213 -19.67 14.03 20.40
N ALA A 214 -20.43 13.02 19.95
CA ALA A 214 -19.97 11.63 19.88
C ALA A 214 -18.80 11.47 18.91
N LEU A 215 -18.87 12.09 17.72
CA LEU A 215 -17.79 12.05 16.73
C LEU A 215 -16.51 12.69 17.27
N PHE A 216 -16.63 13.84 17.95
CA PHE A 216 -15.51 14.50 18.60
C PHE A 216 -14.91 13.66 19.73
N ALA A 217 -15.74 13.05 20.58
CA ALA A 217 -15.30 12.16 21.65
C ALA A 217 -14.58 10.92 21.10
N LEU A 218 -15.10 10.31 20.03
CA LEU A 218 -14.44 9.19 19.35
C LEU A 218 -13.12 9.61 18.71
N ALA A 219 -13.05 10.79 18.10
CA ALA A 219 -11.80 11.31 17.55
C ALA A 219 -10.74 11.54 18.65
N LEU A 220 -11.13 12.08 19.80
CA LEU A 220 -10.26 12.18 20.96
C LEU A 220 -9.83 10.80 21.47
N ALA A 221 -10.74 9.83 21.50
CA ALA A 221 -10.38 8.46 21.85
C ALA A 221 -9.33 7.89 20.90
N VAL A 222 -9.43 8.13 19.59
CA VAL A 222 -8.40 7.73 18.61
C VAL A 222 -7.05 8.41 18.88
N VAL A 223 -7.04 9.68 19.30
CA VAL A 223 -5.81 10.37 19.72
C VAL A 223 -5.17 9.70 20.93
N PHE A 224 -5.96 9.35 21.95
CA PHE A 224 -5.48 8.72 23.18
C PHE A 224 -5.05 7.26 22.98
N ILE A 225 -5.76 6.52 22.13
CA ILE A 225 -5.37 5.15 21.73
C ILE A 225 -4.05 5.21 20.95
N GLY A 226 -3.86 6.27 20.15
CA GLY A 226 -2.68 6.46 19.32
C GLY A 226 -2.64 5.49 18.13
N SER A 227 -1.72 5.75 17.20
CA SER A 227 -1.30 4.77 16.21
C SER A 227 0.01 4.15 16.67
N PRO A 228 0.21 2.83 16.56
CA PRO A 228 1.45 2.20 16.98
C PRO A 228 2.62 2.84 16.23
N SER A 229 3.67 3.20 16.98
CA SER A 229 4.94 3.70 16.45
C SER A 229 5.58 2.67 15.53
N LEU A 230 6.58 3.07 14.73
CA LEU A 230 7.28 2.16 13.81
C LEU A 230 7.88 0.96 14.57
N GLU A 231 8.41 1.21 15.78
CA GLU A 231 8.92 0.18 16.69
C GLU A 231 7.81 -0.74 17.22
N GLU A 232 6.66 -0.19 17.64
CA GLU A 232 5.53 -1.01 18.10
C GLU A 232 4.91 -1.84 16.98
N ARG A 233 4.92 -1.32 15.74
CA ARG A 233 4.54 -2.08 14.55
C ARG A 233 5.50 -3.23 14.34
N TYR A 234 6.81 -2.97 14.40
CA TYR A 234 7.83 -4.00 14.30
C TYR A 234 7.62 -5.15 15.30
N GLN A 235 7.39 -4.82 16.58
CA GLN A 235 7.14 -5.81 17.63
C GLN A 235 5.87 -6.64 17.44
N LYS A 236 4.86 -6.10 16.73
CA LYS A 236 3.59 -6.80 16.45
C LYS A 236 3.60 -7.57 15.13
N LEU A 237 4.68 -7.50 14.34
CA LEU A 237 4.77 -8.19 13.05
C LEU A 237 4.91 -9.69 13.25
N THR A 238 4.05 -10.42 12.56
CA THR A 238 4.10 -11.88 12.49
C THR A 238 4.17 -12.34 11.04
N PHE A 239 5.00 -13.35 10.81
CA PHE A 239 5.25 -13.95 9.52
C PHE A 239 4.84 -15.41 9.57
N THR A 240 3.90 -15.78 8.72
CA THR A 240 3.48 -17.16 8.62
C THR A 240 4.29 -17.86 7.53
N ARG A 241 4.99 -18.94 7.89
CA ARG A 241 5.68 -19.81 6.95
C ARG A 241 5.16 -21.22 7.02
N THR A 242 5.05 -21.84 5.86
CA THR A 242 4.71 -23.25 5.74
C THR A 242 6.00 -24.04 5.66
N GLU A 243 6.25 -24.87 6.67
CA GLU A 243 7.39 -25.78 6.73
C GLU A 243 6.89 -27.21 6.49
N THR A 244 7.57 -27.89 5.57
CA THR A 244 7.30 -29.29 5.25
C THR A 244 8.36 -30.13 5.96
N ILE A 245 7.98 -30.82 7.03
CA ILE A 245 8.91 -31.72 7.72
C ILE A 245 8.91 -33.06 6.96
N PRO A 246 10.04 -33.48 6.37
CA PRO A 246 10.14 -34.79 5.75
C PRO A 246 10.06 -35.86 6.84
N GLN A 247 9.05 -36.74 6.75
CA GLN A 247 8.96 -37.93 7.58
C GLN A 247 9.72 -39.10 6.95
N LEU A 248 10.27 -39.99 7.78
CA LEU A 248 10.84 -41.27 7.33
C LEU A 248 9.75 -42.12 6.65
N GLU A 249 10.16 -42.77 5.55
CA GLU A 249 9.43 -43.70 4.65
C GLU A 249 7.93 -43.94 4.90
N GLY A 250 7.09 -43.49 3.96
CA GLY A 250 5.73 -44.00 3.73
C GLY A 250 4.57 -43.18 4.33
N GLN A 251 4.84 -42.09 5.03
CA GLN A 251 3.82 -41.17 5.55
C GLN A 251 3.78 -39.86 4.74
N PRO A 252 2.59 -39.28 4.50
CA PRO A 252 2.48 -37.99 3.83
C PRO A 252 3.18 -36.91 4.68
N PRO A 253 3.94 -35.99 4.06
CA PRO A 253 4.69 -34.98 4.79
C PRO A 253 3.76 -34.12 5.65
N ILE A 254 4.16 -33.87 6.90
CA ILE A 254 3.41 -32.96 7.77
C ILE A 254 3.77 -31.53 7.35
N VAL A 255 2.75 -30.84 6.82
CA VAL A 255 2.81 -29.43 6.46
C VAL A 255 2.40 -28.60 7.67
N ASN A 256 3.38 -28.09 8.42
CA ASN A 256 3.12 -27.24 9.57
C ASN A 256 3.19 -25.78 9.16
N THR A 257 2.18 -25.01 9.56
CA THR A 257 2.16 -23.56 9.38
C THR A 257 2.63 -22.93 10.68
N VAL A 258 3.87 -22.44 10.69
CA VAL A 258 4.50 -21.81 11.87
C VAL A 258 4.41 -20.29 11.71
N THR A 259 4.14 -19.60 12.80
CA THR A 259 4.09 -18.13 12.83
C THR A 259 5.27 -17.63 13.64
N TYR A 260 6.13 -16.84 12.98
CA TYR A 260 7.35 -16.27 13.52
C TYR A 260 7.17 -14.78 13.79
N THR A 261 7.79 -14.27 14.84
CA THR A 261 7.99 -12.82 15.05
C THR A 261 9.10 -12.29 14.14
N ALA A 262 9.19 -10.96 13.98
CA ALA A 262 10.24 -10.35 13.18
C ALA A 262 11.66 -10.69 13.69
N ASP A 263 11.85 -10.75 15.00
CA ASP A 263 13.15 -11.09 15.60
C ASP A 263 13.47 -12.58 15.44
N GLU A 264 12.50 -13.48 15.51
CA GLU A 264 12.70 -14.91 15.21
C GLU A 264 13.05 -15.15 13.75
N MET A 265 12.45 -14.38 12.82
CA MET A 265 12.81 -14.44 11.40
C MET A 265 14.29 -14.10 11.17
N LEU A 266 14.82 -13.11 11.89
CA LEU A 266 16.24 -12.74 11.84
C LEU A 266 17.12 -13.78 12.54
N ALA A 267 16.74 -14.21 13.76
CA ALA A 267 17.51 -15.16 14.56
C ALA A 267 17.67 -16.53 13.87
N ASN A 268 16.60 -17.02 13.23
CA ASN A 268 16.61 -18.27 12.48
C ASN A 268 17.15 -18.12 11.04
N ARG A 269 17.65 -16.93 10.68
CA ARG A 269 18.17 -16.59 9.34
C ARG A 269 17.22 -16.92 8.19
N LEU A 270 15.92 -16.79 8.43
CA LEU A 270 14.85 -17.16 7.49
C LEU A 270 14.68 -16.15 6.34
N VAL A 271 15.09 -14.90 6.56
CA VAL A 271 15.06 -13.82 5.54
C VAL A 271 16.38 -13.62 4.80
N PHE A 272 17.40 -14.41 5.13
CA PHE A 272 18.74 -14.29 4.54
C PHE A 272 18.84 -15.20 3.33
N VAL A 273 18.90 -14.59 2.16
CA VAL A 273 18.95 -15.23 0.85
C VAL A 273 20.41 -15.38 0.44
N SER A 274 20.80 -16.60 0.07
CA SER A 274 22.17 -16.86 -0.37
C SER A 274 22.50 -16.14 -1.68
N PRO A 275 23.78 -15.85 -2.00
CA PRO A 275 24.16 -15.29 -3.30
C PRO A 275 23.64 -16.12 -4.48
N ALA A 276 23.63 -17.45 -4.35
CA ALA A 276 23.11 -18.36 -5.37
C ALA A 276 21.59 -18.22 -5.57
N GLU A 277 20.81 -18.17 -4.48
CA GLU A 277 19.36 -17.96 -4.56
C GLU A 277 19.00 -16.60 -5.14
N ALA A 278 19.65 -15.54 -4.67
CA ALA A 278 19.46 -14.18 -5.16
C ALA A 278 19.74 -14.10 -6.66
N PHE A 279 20.88 -14.65 -7.11
CA PHE A 279 21.22 -14.76 -8.53
C PHE A 279 20.14 -15.52 -9.33
N LYS A 280 19.72 -16.69 -8.85
CA LYS A 280 18.71 -17.52 -9.52
C LYS A 280 17.33 -16.86 -9.57
N ALA A 281 16.98 -16.04 -8.57
CA ALA A 281 15.74 -15.28 -8.57
C ALA A 281 15.63 -14.35 -9.80
N LYS A 282 16.75 -13.82 -10.32
CA LYS A 282 16.78 -12.94 -11.51
C LYS A 282 16.27 -13.64 -12.76
N TYR A 283 16.42 -14.96 -12.84
CA TYR A 283 16.03 -15.77 -14.00
C TYR A 283 14.74 -16.55 -13.77
N ASN A 284 14.13 -16.42 -12.59
CA ASN A 284 12.88 -17.08 -12.27
C ASN A 284 11.70 -16.21 -12.71
N GLN A 285 10.98 -16.64 -13.75
CA GLN A 285 9.85 -15.92 -14.32
C GLN A 285 8.68 -15.70 -13.33
N ALA A 286 8.63 -16.46 -12.24
CA ALA A 286 7.59 -16.30 -11.21
C ALA A 286 7.83 -15.06 -10.32
N MET A 287 9.03 -14.51 -10.27
CA MET A 287 9.41 -13.40 -9.40
C MET A 287 10.16 -12.30 -10.16
N ASN A 288 10.11 -11.07 -9.62
CA ASN A 288 10.86 -9.95 -10.14
C ASN A 288 11.77 -9.41 -9.03
N PRO A 289 13.04 -9.84 -8.92
CA PRO A 289 13.91 -9.35 -7.86
C PRO A 289 14.37 -7.92 -8.14
N VAL A 290 14.26 -7.06 -7.13
CA VAL A 290 14.79 -5.70 -7.11
C VAL A 290 15.85 -5.63 -6.03
N TYR A 291 17.08 -5.41 -6.45
CA TYR A 291 18.24 -5.29 -5.59
C TYR A 291 18.34 -3.85 -5.07
N LEU A 292 18.27 -3.68 -3.74
CA LEU A 292 18.39 -2.38 -3.09
C LEU A 292 19.69 -2.34 -2.28
N ASP A 293 20.61 -1.50 -2.72
CA ASP A 293 21.91 -1.32 -2.09
C ASP A 293 21.85 -0.17 -1.09
N VAL A 294 21.91 -0.51 0.20
CA VAL A 294 21.74 0.47 1.30
C VAL A 294 23.04 1.14 1.73
N ARG A 295 24.13 0.89 1.02
CA ARG A 295 25.43 1.49 1.29
C ARG A 295 25.49 2.92 0.80
N SER A 296 26.54 3.62 1.22
CA SER A 296 26.86 4.95 0.71
C SER A 296 27.09 4.93 -0.81
N GLU A 297 26.83 6.06 -1.47
CA GLU A 297 27.10 6.23 -2.91
C GLU A 297 28.58 5.96 -3.25
N ALA A 298 29.50 6.25 -2.33
CA ALA A 298 30.93 5.99 -2.50
C ALA A 298 31.22 4.48 -2.64
N ASP A 299 30.70 3.66 -1.73
CA ASP A 299 30.88 2.20 -1.78
C ASP A 299 30.18 1.58 -3.01
N TYR A 300 28.99 2.08 -3.33
CA TYR A 300 28.24 1.66 -4.52
C TYR A 300 29.02 1.93 -5.80
N ASN A 301 29.64 3.10 -5.93
CA ASN A 301 30.44 3.46 -7.11
C ASN A 301 31.72 2.62 -7.23
N ILE A 302 32.26 2.09 -6.12
CA ILE A 302 33.41 1.19 -6.16
C ILE A 302 33.03 -0.14 -6.80
N TYR A 303 32.00 -0.79 -6.26
CA TYR A 303 31.49 -2.09 -6.70
C TYR A 303 30.02 -2.21 -6.34
N HIS A 304 29.16 -2.62 -7.28
CA HIS A 304 27.77 -2.99 -6.98
C HIS A 304 27.27 -4.08 -7.92
N ILE A 305 26.27 -4.85 -7.47
CA ILE A 305 25.62 -5.88 -8.30
C ILE A 305 24.88 -5.19 -9.46
N ALA A 306 24.99 -5.74 -10.67
CA ALA A 306 24.39 -5.15 -11.85
C ALA A 306 22.85 -5.07 -11.72
N GLY A 307 22.31 -3.88 -11.96
CA GLY A 307 20.88 -3.59 -11.81
C GLY A 307 20.44 -3.27 -10.38
N ALA A 308 21.35 -3.24 -9.40
CA ALA A 308 21.05 -2.75 -8.06
C ALA A 308 20.81 -1.25 -8.06
N VAL A 309 19.83 -0.80 -7.28
CA VAL A 309 19.51 0.62 -7.08
C VAL A 309 20.13 1.07 -5.77
N ASN A 310 20.94 2.12 -5.81
CA ASN A 310 21.50 2.70 -4.58
C ASN A 310 20.45 3.51 -3.83
N VAL A 311 20.17 3.09 -2.60
CA VAL A 311 19.29 3.79 -1.67
C VAL A 311 19.96 3.77 -0.30
N PRO A 312 20.87 4.72 0.00
CA PRO A 312 21.57 4.77 1.27
C PRO A 312 20.61 4.65 2.45
N LEU A 313 21.03 3.98 3.53
CA LEU A 313 20.19 3.68 4.69
C LEU A 313 19.45 4.93 5.22
N GLU A 314 20.09 6.10 5.21
CA GLU A 314 19.51 7.35 5.67
C GLU A 314 18.32 7.83 4.82
N ARG A 315 18.24 7.37 3.57
CA ARG A 315 17.21 7.72 2.59
C ARG A 315 16.21 6.59 2.34
N ILE A 316 16.31 5.49 3.07
CA ILE A 316 15.42 4.33 2.88
C ILE A 316 13.95 4.70 3.10
N GLU A 317 13.67 5.64 4.01
CA GLU A 317 12.31 6.11 4.28
C GLU A 317 11.69 6.88 3.11
N GLU A 318 12.52 7.60 2.33
CA GLU A 318 12.08 8.38 1.18
C GLU A 318 11.52 7.50 0.06
N VAL A 319 12.03 6.26 -0.07
CA VAL A 319 11.64 5.34 -1.14
C VAL A 319 10.47 4.43 -0.75
N ILE A 320 10.10 4.34 0.53
CA ILE A 320 9.00 3.48 1.00
C ILE A 320 7.69 3.70 0.22
N PRO A 321 7.25 4.94 -0.06
CA PRO A 321 6.03 5.17 -0.84
C PRO A 321 6.10 4.47 -2.20
N VAL A 322 7.23 4.57 -2.89
CA VAL A 322 7.50 3.95 -4.20
C VAL A 322 7.49 2.43 -4.08
N LEU A 323 8.21 1.87 -3.11
CA LEU A 323 8.28 0.42 -2.85
C LEU A 323 6.90 -0.20 -2.52
N LEU A 324 5.92 0.60 -2.09
CA LEU A 324 4.58 0.12 -1.77
C LEU A 324 3.60 0.20 -2.95
N THR A 325 3.84 1.05 -3.94
CA THR A 325 2.90 1.36 -5.02
C THR A 325 3.35 0.98 -6.42
N GLU A 326 4.66 0.92 -6.68
CA GLU A 326 5.21 0.58 -8.00
C GLU A 326 5.38 -0.92 -8.29
N PRO A 327 5.77 -1.79 -7.33
CA PRO A 327 6.20 -3.12 -7.73
C PRO A 327 5.03 -4.02 -8.17
N PRO A 328 5.21 -4.81 -9.25
CA PRO A 328 4.39 -5.99 -9.51
C PRO A 328 4.19 -6.84 -8.24
N ALA A 329 3.04 -7.50 -8.11
CA ALA A 329 2.71 -8.30 -6.92
C ALA A 329 3.71 -9.43 -6.62
N ASN A 330 4.52 -9.82 -7.61
CA ASN A 330 5.58 -10.83 -7.52
C ASN A 330 6.99 -10.24 -7.35
N THR A 331 7.11 -8.95 -7.01
CA THR A 331 8.41 -8.32 -6.75
C THR A 331 8.99 -8.79 -5.43
N VAL A 332 10.30 -9.02 -5.42
CA VAL A 332 11.08 -9.42 -4.25
C VAL A 332 12.16 -8.38 -4.02
N PHE A 333 12.15 -7.72 -2.87
CA PHE A 333 13.18 -6.75 -2.53
C PHE A 333 14.32 -7.46 -1.82
N ILE A 334 15.53 -7.39 -2.39
CA ILE A 334 16.74 -7.98 -1.80
C ILE A 334 17.65 -6.83 -1.36
N LEU A 335 17.72 -6.64 -0.04
CA LEU A 335 18.54 -5.63 0.61
C LEU A 335 19.98 -6.11 0.73
N MET A 336 20.93 -5.24 0.48
CA MET A 336 22.35 -5.54 0.66
C MET A 336 23.10 -4.37 1.29
N SER A 337 24.02 -4.71 2.17
CA SER A 337 25.09 -3.83 2.65
C SER A 337 26.44 -4.48 2.37
N ASN A 338 27.54 -3.97 2.95
CA ASN A 338 28.84 -4.61 2.74
C ASN A 338 28.85 -5.97 3.44
N ASP A 339 28.31 -6.05 4.65
CA ASP A 339 27.97 -7.29 5.35
C ASP A 339 26.45 -7.52 5.43
N GLU A 340 25.85 -7.42 6.60
CA GLU A 340 24.41 -7.55 6.82
C GLU A 340 23.86 -6.43 7.72
N THR A 341 24.71 -5.61 8.34
CA THR A 341 24.34 -4.74 9.46
C THR A 341 23.38 -3.64 9.03
N ALA A 342 23.73 -2.82 8.04
CA ALA A 342 22.82 -1.81 7.51
C ALA A 342 21.63 -2.47 6.78
N ALA A 343 21.83 -3.62 6.12
CA ALA A 343 20.75 -4.33 5.45
C ALA A 343 19.68 -4.84 6.44
N VAL A 344 20.07 -5.33 7.62
CA VAL A 344 19.15 -5.69 8.70
C VAL A 344 18.40 -4.47 9.23
N GLN A 345 19.07 -3.33 9.40
CA GLN A 345 18.40 -2.09 9.83
C GLN A 345 17.36 -1.63 8.81
N ALA A 346 17.73 -1.60 7.52
CA ALA A 346 16.81 -1.29 6.44
C ALA A 346 15.64 -2.30 6.39
N TRP A 347 15.91 -3.60 6.60
CA TRP A 347 14.87 -4.63 6.63
C TRP A 347 13.83 -4.35 7.71
N LYS A 348 14.26 -3.99 8.92
CA LYS A 348 13.34 -3.64 10.02
C LYS A 348 12.45 -2.46 9.65
N ILE A 349 13.02 -1.41 9.07
CA ILE A 349 12.29 -0.22 8.63
C ILE A 349 11.25 -0.57 7.55
N LEU A 350 11.65 -1.33 6.53
CA LEU A 350 10.79 -1.68 5.40
C LEU A 350 9.63 -2.60 5.83
N VAL A 351 9.88 -3.63 6.63
CA VAL A 351 8.82 -4.53 7.09
C VAL A 351 7.89 -3.82 8.08
N ALA A 352 8.41 -3.00 9.00
CA ALA A 352 7.59 -2.16 9.87
C ALA A 352 6.71 -1.17 9.08
N SER A 353 7.21 -0.73 7.93
CA SER A 353 6.48 0.10 6.96
C SER A 353 5.62 -0.70 5.98
N SER A 354 5.49 -2.02 6.21
CA SER A 354 4.58 -2.92 5.48
C SER A 354 4.98 -3.23 4.04
N VAL A 355 6.26 -3.04 3.70
CA VAL A 355 6.78 -3.46 2.40
C VAL A 355 6.79 -5.01 2.37
N PRO A 356 6.14 -5.64 1.38
CA PRO A 356 6.09 -7.10 1.27
C PRO A 356 7.38 -7.65 0.66
N ASN A 357 7.61 -8.96 0.82
CA ASN A 357 8.68 -9.71 0.13
C ASN A 357 10.09 -9.10 0.28
N VAL A 358 10.43 -8.64 1.48
CA VAL A 358 11.75 -8.05 1.78
C VAL A 358 12.68 -9.11 2.36
N TYR A 359 13.84 -9.27 1.74
CA TYR A 359 14.88 -10.24 2.06
C TYR A 359 16.23 -9.55 2.17
N ILE A 360 17.20 -10.20 2.81
CA ILE A 360 18.56 -9.70 3.00
C ILE A 360 19.52 -10.62 2.24
N LEU A 361 20.48 -10.05 1.52
CA LEU A 361 21.56 -10.82 0.92
C LEU A 361 22.51 -11.32 2.01
N GLU A 362 22.62 -12.63 2.15
CA GLU A 362 23.47 -13.29 3.14
C GLU A 362 24.95 -12.95 2.93
N GLY A 363 25.57 -12.40 3.97
CA GLY A 363 26.96 -11.93 4.01
C GLY A 363 27.23 -10.71 3.13
N GLY A 364 26.18 -10.10 2.57
CA GLY A 364 26.23 -8.88 1.79
C GLY A 364 27.04 -8.96 0.52
N VAL A 365 27.48 -7.79 0.08
CA VAL A 365 28.32 -7.62 -1.11
C VAL A 365 29.68 -8.31 -0.92
N ASN A 366 30.21 -8.37 0.31
CA ASN A 366 31.45 -9.06 0.59
C ASN A 366 31.36 -10.57 0.28
N ASN A 367 30.26 -11.22 0.70
CA ASN A 367 30.03 -12.64 0.40
C ASN A 367 29.69 -12.86 -1.07
N TRP A 368 28.98 -11.92 -1.72
CA TRP A 368 28.76 -11.98 -3.16
C TRP A 368 30.07 -11.98 -3.96
N ILE A 369 30.99 -11.07 -3.63
CA ILE A 369 32.33 -11.02 -4.23
C ILE A 369 33.11 -12.31 -3.92
N ALA A 370 33.04 -12.82 -2.69
CA ALA A 370 33.71 -14.06 -2.33
C ALA A 370 33.19 -15.26 -3.16
N PHE A 371 31.88 -15.31 -3.43
CA PHE A 371 31.23 -16.41 -4.13
C PHE A 371 31.43 -16.35 -5.65
N PHE A 372 31.13 -15.21 -6.28
CA PHE A 372 31.20 -15.05 -7.74
C PHE A 372 32.54 -14.50 -8.24
N GLY A 373 33.28 -13.79 -7.40
CA GLY A 373 34.53 -13.14 -7.76
C GLY A 373 35.77 -14.04 -7.71
N ALA A 374 35.66 -15.26 -7.16
CA ALA A 374 36.80 -16.18 -7.03
C ALA A 374 37.44 -16.55 -8.38
N GLU A 375 36.65 -16.56 -9.45
CA GLU A 375 37.10 -16.88 -10.82
C GLU A 375 36.99 -15.67 -11.77
N ASP A 376 36.81 -14.46 -11.24
CA ASP A 376 36.69 -13.24 -12.02
C ASP A 376 38.08 -12.65 -12.31
N GLU A 377 38.53 -12.74 -13.56
CA GLU A 377 39.82 -12.18 -13.99
C GLU A 377 39.89 -10.65 -13.85
N THR A 378 38.75 -9.96 -13.86
CA THR A 378 38.68 -8.51 -13.68
C THR A 378 38.93 -8.08 -12.24
N LEU A 379 38.83 -9.01 -11.28
CA LEU A 379 39.16 -8.78 -9.86
C LEU A 379 40.62 -9.14 -9.50
N LYS A 380 41.45 -9.55 -10.46
CA LYS A 380 42.85 -9.99 -10.18
C LYS A 380 43.72 -8.98 -9.41
N ASP A 381 43.44 -7.68 -9.61
CA ASP A 381 44.19 -6.58 -8.98
C ASP A 381 43.54 -6.11 -7.65
N VAL A 382 42.39 -6.68 -7.29
CA VAL A 382 41.67 -6.42 -6.04
C VAL A 382 42.29 -7.24 -4.92
N ARG A 383 42.51 -6.60 -3.77
CA ARG A 383 43.17 -7.23 -2.62
C ARG A 383 42.23 -7.25 -1.41
N PRO A 384 42.30 -8.26 -0.53
CA PRO A 384 41.53 -8.22 0.71
C PRO A 384 41.98 -7.03 1.57
N ALA A 385 41.00 -6.31 2.12
CA ALA A 385 41.25 -5.22 3.04
C ALA A 385 41.79 -5.76 4.38
N PRO A 386 42.80 -5.11 4.98
CA PRO A 386 43.31 -5.53 6.28
C PRO A 386 42.30 -5.20 7.38
N HIS A 387 41.64 -6.22 7.91
CA HIS A 387 40.73 -6.14 9.07
C HIS A 387 39.58 -5.13 8.84
N PRO A 388 38.65 -5.42 7.92
CA PRO A 388 37.51 -4.54 7.68
C PRO A 388 36.72 -4.37 8.98
N ALA A 389 36.34 -3.13 9.29
CA ALA A 389 35.40 -2.89 10.38
C ALA A 389 34.01 -3.45 10.01
N PRO A 390 33.08 -3.59 10.97
CA PRO A 390 31.71 -3.98 10.67
C PRO A 390 31.10 -3.11 9.56
N ASP A 391 30.41 -3.76 8.63
CA ASP A 391 29.77 -3.19 7.45
C ASP A 391 30.68 -2.37 6.53
N GLN A 392 31.96 -2.74 6.44
CA GLN A 392 32.90 -2.21 5.45
C GLN A 392 33.24 -3.22 4.36
N LEU A 393 33.60 -2.69 3.19
CA LEU A 393 34.05 -3.49 2.07
C LEU A 393 35.33 -4.25 2.44
N ALA A 394 35.28 -5.58 2.34
CA ALA A 394 36.40 -6.47 2.67
C ALA A 394 37.47 -6.52 1.58
N TYR A 395 37.34 -5.69 0.55
CA TYR A 395 38.18 -5.69 -0.64
C TYR A 395 38.61 -4.26 -1.00
N LEU A 396 39.87 -4.10 -1.36
CA LEU A 396 40.48 -2.87 -1.83
C LEU A 396 40.56 -2.91 -3.35
N PHE A 397 39.73 -2.08 -3.99
CA PHE A 397 39.66 -1.97 -5.43
C PHE A 397 40.66 -0.90 -5.93
N PRO A 398 41.41 -1.17 -7.01
CA PRO A 398 42.33 -0.19 -7.58
C PRO A 398 41.59 0.96 -8.31
N ALA A 399 40.34 0.74 -8.71
CA ALA A 399 39.50 1.72 -9.38
C ALA A 399 38.02 1.50 -9.03
N ALA A 400 37.25 2.59 -9.07
CA ALA A 400 35.79 2.56 -8.90
C ALA A 400 35.11 2.27 -10.24
N LEU A 401 34.96 0.98 -10.56
CA LEU A 401 34.38 0.53 -11.83
C LEU A 401 32.88 0.21 -11.73
N GLY A 402 32.30 0.28 -10.52
CA GLY A 402 30.88 0.02 -10.28
C GLY A 402 30.49 -1.41 -10.66
N SER A 403 29.54 -1.56 -11.58
CA SER A 403 29.00 -2.84 -12.05
C SER A 403 29.75 -3.48 -13.23
N ARG A 404 30.96 -3.03 -13.53
CA ARG A 404 31.73 -3.50 -14.71
C ARG A 404 32.57 -4.75 -14.47
N TYR A 405 32.63 -5.28 -13.26
CA TYR A 405 33.29 -6.55 -12.96
C TYR A 405 32.41 -7.72 -13.42
N GLU A 406 33.00 -8.86 -13.80
CA GLU A 406 32.23 -10.02 -14.24
C GLU A 406 31.38 -10.59 -13.11
N SER A 407 31.86 -10.49 -11.86
CA SER A 407 31.12 -10.90 -10.66
C SER A 407 29.90 -10.01 -10.38
N CYS A 408 29.79 -8.82 -10.97
CA CYS A 408 28.63 -7.94 -10.82
C CYS A 408 27.40 -8.47 -11.59
N ASP A 409 27.61 -9.16 -12.72
CA ASP A 409 26.58 -9.85 -13.49
C ASP A 409 27.06 -11.26 -13.90
N PRO A 410 27.06 -12.23 -12.96
CA PRO A 410 27.61 -13.55 -13.21
C PRO A 410 26.93 -14.25 -14.39
N SER A 411 27.68 -15.05 -15.16
CA SER A 411 27.12 -15.72 -16.35
C SER A 411 26.05 -16.76 -15.99
N PRO A 412 24.83 -16.68 -16.54
CA PRO A 412 23.77 -17.65 -16.28
C PRO A 412 24.10 -19.06 -16.75
N ILE A 413 24.92 -19.19 -17.80
CA ILE A 413 25.33 -20.48 -18.36
C ILE A 413 26.31 -21.19 -17.43
N LYS A 414 27.27 -20.44 -16.87
CA LYS A 414 28.30 -20.99 -15.97
C LYS A 414 27.70 -21.50 -14.66
N TYR A 415 26.63 -20.85 -14.21
CA TYR A 415 25.99 -21.07 -12.91
C TYR A 415 24.60 -21.71 -13.03
N GLU A 416 24.35 -22.43 -14.13
CA GLU A 416 23.07 -23.10 -14.39
C GLU A 416 22.77 -24.21 -13.36
N GLU A 417 23.77 -24.95 -12.91
CA GLU A 417 23.61 -26.07 -11.97
C GLU A 417 23.79 -25.66 -10.49
N LEU A 418 23.78 -24.36 -10.16
CA LEU A 418 23.87 -23.92 -8.77
C LEU A 418 22.67 -24.41 -7.95
N GLU A 419 22.95 -25.24 -6.96
CA GLU A 419 22.00 -25.65 -5.93
C GLU A 419 21.98 -24.63 -4.78
N PHE A 420 20.79 -24.38 -4.23
CA PHE A 420 20.59 -23.51 -3.08
C PHE A 420 19.35 -23.94 -2.31
N GLU A 421 19.28 -23.59 -1.03
CA GLU A 421 18.07 -23.73 -0.23
C GLU A 421 17.14 -22.56 -0.51
N ALA A 422 15.93 -22.83 -1.01
CA ALA A 422 14.97 -21.79 -1.34
C ALA A 422 14.31 -21.20 -0.07
N LYS A 423 14.64 -19.95 0.26
CA LYS A 423 14.09 -19.20 1.37
C LYS A 423 13.13 -18.10 0.93
N ILE A 424 13.12 -17.70 -0.35
CA ILE A 424 12.18 -16.72 -0.88
C ILE A 424 10.77 -17.34 -0.95
N GLN A 425 9.87 -16.79 -0.16
CA GLN A 425 8.43 -17.07 -0.21
C GLN A 425 7.68 -15.83 -0.68
N LEU A 426 7.04 -15.92 -1.84
CA LEU A 426 6.26 -14.83 -2.41
C LEU A 426 4.93 -14.66 -1.68
N GLN A 427 4.76 -13.51 -1.05
CA GLN A 427 3.47 -12.98 -0.62
C GLN A 427 2.88 -12.20 -1.79
N LEU A 428 2.06 -12.87 -2.61
CA LEU A 428 1.34 -12.19 -3.68
C LEU A 428 0.34 -11.21 -3.08
N LYS A 429 0.63 -9.91 -3.18
CA LYS A 429 -0.33 -8.87 -2.82
C LYS A 429 -1.54 -8.97 -3.75
N ARG A 430 -2.72 -8.68 -3.22
CA ARG A 430 -3.96 -8.65 -3.99
C ARG A 430 -3.78 -7.67 -5.15
N ASP A 431 -3.83 -8.20 -6.38
CA ASP A 431 -3.73 -7.41 -7.61
C ASP A 431 -4.86 -6.36 -7.66
N LYS A 432 -4.70 -5.34 -8.52
CA LYS A 432 -5.67 -4.28 -8.84
C LYS A 432 -7.05 -4.82 -9.30
N SER A 433 -7.23 -6.14 -9.39
CA SER A 433 -8.43 -6.84 -9.83
C SER A 433 -9.65 -6.75 -8.90
N GLY A 434 -9.57 -5.96 -7.81
CA GLY A 434 -10.74 -5.58 -7.03
C GLY A 434 -11.32 -4.25 -7.53
N GLY A 435 -12.36 -4.32 -8.37
CA GLY A 435 -13.04 -3.17 -8.97
C GLY A 435 -13.27 -2.00 -8.00
N GLY A 436 -12.46 -0.96 -8.18
CA GLY A 436 -12.77 0.38 -7.70
C GLY A 436 -13.42 1.14 -8.84
N CYS A 437 -14.74 1.32 -8.79
CA CYS A 437 -15.37 2.43 -9.50
C CYS A 437 -14.98 3.71 -8.74
N GLY A 438 -13.87 4.33 -9.11
CA GLY A 438 -13.35 5.54 -8.52
C GLY A 438 -12.37 6.22 -9.45
#